data_AF-A0A1V5NBC9-F1
#
_entry.id   AF-A0A1V5NBC9-F1
#
_cell.length_a   1.000
_cell.length_b   1.000
_cell.length_c   1.000
_cell.angle_alpha   90.00
_cell.angle_beta   90.00
_cell.angle_gamma   90.00
#
_symmetry.space_group_name_H-M   'P 1'
#
loop_
_entity.id
_entity.type
_entity.pdbx_description
1 polymer ?
#
loop_
_entity_poly.entity_id
_entity_poly.type
_entity_poly.pdbx_seq_one_letter_code
_entity_poly.pdbx_strand_id
1 'polypeptide(L)'
;MILQIGGYQKGTDYDFLSIAGSAIIEGIIDISLINGFMPDWGDTFDIMTAELGIQIGSAGLQLQGCDMFTFILSEDGKTLSLQTVPEPASFLFLTLGLLVLRKFNK
;
A
#
# COMPACT_ATOMS: atom_id res chain seq x y z
N MET A 1 5.07 -8.83 -9.41
CA MET A 1 6.23 -7.91 -9.53
C MET A 1 6.62 -7.43 -8.13
N ILE A 2 7.84 -6.95 -7.91
CA ILE A 2 8.21 -6.30 -6.65
C ILE A 2 8.24 -4.78 -6.86
N LEU A 3 7.65 -4.04 -5.93
CA LEU A 3 7.61 -2.58 -5.86
C LEU A 3 8.33 -2.14 -4.59
N GLN A 4 9.38 -1.33 -4.74
CA GLN A 4 10.20 -0.86 -3.64
C GLN A 4 9.83 0.58 -3.26
N ILE A 5 9.69 0.83 -1.95
CA ILE A 5 9.45 2.16 -1.39
C ILE A 5 10.48 2.43 -0.31
N GLY A 6 11.35 3.42 -0.55
CA GLY A 6 12.43 3.84 0.35
C GLY A 6 12.36 5.31 0.79
N GLY A 7 11.31 6.03 0.40
CA GLY A 7 11.13 7.46 0.63
C GLY A 7 9.99 8.04 -0.20
N TYR A 8 9.93 9.38 -0.30
CA TYR A 8 8.79 10.10 -0.88
C TYR A 8 9.03 10.59 -2.31
N GLN A 9 10.25 10.49 -2.84
CA GLN A 9 10.55 10.97 -4.19
C GLN A 9 10.28 9.91 -5.25
N LYS A 10 9.32 10.20 -6.13
CA LYS A 10 8.92 9.33 -7.25
C LYS A 10 10.07 9.02 -8.21
N GLY A 11 10.24 7.74 -8.55
CA GLY A 11 11.28 7.27 -9.47
C GLY A 11 12.71 7.46 -8.98
N THR A 12 12.88 7.86 -7.71
CA THR A 12 14.19 8.01 -7.06
C THR A 12 14.22 7.18 -5.78
N ASP A 13 13.30 7.47 -4.84
CA ASP A 13 13.18 6.77 -3.57
C ASP A 13 12.20 5.59 -3.64
N TYR A 14 11.28 5.61 -4.61
CA TYR A 14 10.35 4.50 -4.84
C TYR A 14 10.12 4.25 -6.32
N ASP A 15 9.74 3.01 -6.62
CA ASP A 15 9.51 2.51 -7.98
C ASP A 15 8.28 3.18 -8.62
N PHE A 16 8.44 3.57 -9.88
CA PHE A 16 7.35 4.17 -10.65
C PHE A 16 7.37 3.71 -12.11
N LEU A 17 6.20 3.36 -12.64
CA LEU A 17 6.01 2.99 -14.03
C LEU A 17 5.13 4.01 -14.78
N SER A 18 5.65 4.56 -15.89
CA SER A 18 4.88 5.43 -16.78
C SER A 18 4.61 4.75 -18.11
N ILE A 19 3.34 4.71 -18.51
CA ILE A 19 2.86 4.04 -19.71
C ILE A 19 2.21 5.07 -20.63
N ALA A 20 2.74 5.23 -21.85
CA ALA A 20 2.19 6.15 -22.84
C ALA A 20 0.85 5.68 -23.47
N GLY A 21 0.48 4.41 -23.24
CA GLY A 21 -0.75 3.80 -23.77
C GLY A 21 -1.81 3.54 -22.70
N SER A 22 -2.66 2.54 -22.96
CA SER A 22 -3.56 1.95 -21.96
C SER A 22 -2.86 0.82 -21.22
N ALA A 23 -3.13 0.66 -19.94
CA ALA A 23 -2.57 -0.40 -19.12
C ALA A 23 -3.67 -1.32 -18.59
N ILE A 24 -3.47 -2.64 -18.73
CA ILE A 24 -4.28 -3.65 -18.06
C ILE A 24 -3.41 -4.27 -16.97
N ILE A 25 -3.88 -4.22 -15.73
CA ILE A 25 -3.11 -4.66 -14.56
C ILE A 25 -3.83 -5.82 -13.89
N GLU A 26 -3.10 -6.92 -13.72
CA GLU A 26 -3.59 -8.16 -13.12
C GLU A 26 -2.49 -8.83 -12.31
N GLY A 27 -2.87 -9.74 -11.41
CA GLY A 27 -1.94 -10.58 -10.67
C GLY A 27 -1.53 -9.96 -9.34
N ILE A 28 -0.24 -10.06 -9.00
CA ILE A 28 0.24 -9.72 -7.66
C ILE A 28 1.32 -8.63 -7.70
N ILE A 29 1.10 -7.58 -6.90
CA ILE A 29 2.09 -6.55 -6.58
C ILE A 29 2.63 -6.85 -5.19
N ASP A 30 3.94 -7.10 -5.14
CA ASP A 30 4.68 -7.36 -3.91
C ASP A 30 5.35 -6.06 -3.45
N ILE A 31 4.96 -5.54 -2.30
CA ILE A 31 5.43 -4.25 -1.79
C ILE A 31 6.52 -4.49 -0.76
N SER A 32 7.66 -3.82 -0.94
CA SER A 32 8.82 -3.92 -0.05
C SER A 32 9.27 -2.52 0.40
N LEU A 33 9.27 -2.30 1.71
CA LEU A 33 9.88 -1.12 2.32
C LEU A 33 11.39 -1.34 2.41
N ILE A 34 12.18 -0.44 1.83
CA ILE A 34 13.64 -0.53 1.78
C ILE A 34 14.29 0.61 2.59
N ASN A 35 15.59 0.50 2.86
CA ASN A 35 16.39 1.53 3.54
C ASN A 35 15.89 1.93 4.94
N GLY A 36 15.08 1.08 5.59
CA GLY A 36 14.47 1.39 6.89
C GLY A 36 13.35 2.42 6.82
N PHE A 37 12.82 2.68 5.63
CA PHE A 37 11.72 3.61 5.44
C PHE A 37 10.45 3.10 6.14
N MET A 38 9.84 3.97 6.94
CA MET A 38 8.56 3.75 7.60
C MET A 38 7.65 4.88 7.19
N PRO A 39 6.71 4.66 6.26
CA PRO A 39 5.79 5.71 5.84
C PRO A 39 4.82 6.08 6.97
N ASP A 40 4.35 7.32 6.98
CA ASP A 40 3.31 7.78 7.89
C ASP A 40 1.94 7.28 7.43
N TRP A 41 0.97 7.21 8.34
CA TRP A 41 -0.38 6.80 8.02
C TRP A 41 -1.09 7.83 7.13
N GLY A 42 -1.66 7.37 6.02
CA GLY A 42 -2.34 8.21 5.05
C GLY A 42 -1.45 8.70 3.92
N ASP A 43 -0.15 8.42 3.95
CA ASP A 43 0.78 8.67 2.85
C ASP A 43 0.35 7.94 1.58
N THR A 44 0.49 8.62 0.45
CA THR A 44 0.09 8.12 -0.87
C THR A 44 1.28 8.07 -1.81
N PHE A 45 1.45 6.95 -2.49
CA PHE A 45 2.52 6.69 -3.46
C PHE A 45 1.91 6.39 -4.83
N ASP A 46 2.22 7.22 -5.83
CA ASP A 46 1.76 7.02 -7.21
C ASP A 46 2.72 6.07 -7.94
N ILE A 47 2.32 4.80 -8.02
CA ILE A 47 3.19 3.72 -8.51
C ILE A 47 3.09 3.50 -10.02
N MET A 48 1.98 3.93 -10.64
CA MET A 48 1.79 3.80 -12.08
C MET A 48 0.97 4.94 -12.68
N THR A 49 1.32 5.37 -13.89
CA THR A 49 0.43 6.18 -14.73
C THR A 49 0.26 5.58 -16.13
N ALA A 50 -0.93 5.73 -16.72
CA ALA A 50 -1.23 5.38 -18.10
C ALA A 50 -1.96 6.52 -18.81
N GLU A 51 -1.44 7.01 -19.93
CA GLU A 51 -1.99 8.20 -20.62
C GLU A 51 -3.41 7.97 -21.16
N LEU A 52 -3.66 6.77 -21.69
CA LEU A 52 -4.94 6.37 -22.27
C LEU A 52 -5.86 5.64 -21.28
N GLY A 53 -5.34 5.34 -20.08
CA GLY A 53 -6.12 4.85 -18.94
C GLY A 53 -5.67 3.49 -18.40
N ILE A 54 -6.10 3.21 -17.17
CA ILE A 54 -5.81 1.98 -16.42
C ILE A 54 -7.09 1.14 -16.31
N GLN A 55 -6.95 -0.17 -16.47
CA GLN A 55 -8.01 -1.14 -16.23
C GLN A 55 -7.47 -2.26 -15.34
N ILE A 56 -8.18 -2.56 -14.25
CA ILE A 56 -7.91 -3.78 -13.49
C ILE A 56 -8.52 -4.94 -14.27
N GLY A 57 -7.70 -5.92 -14.64
CA GLY A 57 -8.19 -7.03 -15.44
C GLY A 57 -9.02 -8.02 -14.62
N SER A 58 -9.65 -8.95 -15.33
CA SER A 58 -10.59 -9.96 -14.81
C SER A 58 -9.98 -10.94 -13.80
N ALA A 59 -8.66 -11.17 -13.84
CA ALA A 59 -7.98 -12.01 -12.85
C ALA A 59 -7.85 -11.33 -11.47
N GLY A 60 -8.14 -10.03 -11.40
CA GLY A 60 -7.99 -9.21 -10.21
C GLY A 60 -6.55 -8.81 -9.96
N LEU A 61 -6.38 -7.94 -8.96
CA LEU A 61 -5.10 -7.45 -8.48
C LEU A 61 -5.01 -7.69 -6.98
N GLN A 62 -3.92 -8.30 -6.55
CA GLN A 62 -3.63 -8.58 -5.16
C GLN A 62 -2.40 -7.79 -4.72
N LEU A 63 -2.46 -7.21 -3.54
CA LEU A 63 -1.31 -6.64 -2.85
C LEU A 63 -0.77 -7.68 -1.88
N GLN A 64 0.53 -7.93 -1.94
CA GLN A 64 1.26 -8.76 -1.00
C GLN A 64 2.53 -8.03 -0.58
N GLY A 65 3.20 -8.55 0.45
CA GLY A 65 4.38 -7.89 1.00
C GLY A 65 3.96 -6.67 1.81
N CYS A 66 4.16 -6.75 3.11
CA CYS A 66 4.31 -5.67 4.09
C CYS A 66 4.00 -6.26 5.47
N ASP A 67 5.01 -6.30 6.35
CA ASP A 67 4.90 -6.90 7.68
C ASP A 67 4.06 -6.06 8.65
N MET A 68 4.28 -4.73 8.66
CA MET A 68 3.75 -3.79 9.67
C MET A 68 2.78 -2.74 9.12
N PHE A 69 2.53 -2.74 7.80
CA PHE A 69 1.72 -1.74 7.13
C PHE A 69 0.70 -2.43 6.24
N THR A 70 -0.53 -1.93 6.25
CA THR A 70 -1.52 -2.30 5.24
C THR A 70 -1.58 -1.19 4.20
N PHE A 71 -1.62 -1.56 2.92
CA PHE A 71 -1.83 -0.63 1.82
C PHE A 71 -3.19 -0.87 1.20
N ILE A 72 -3.87 0.21 0.85
CA ILE A 72 -5.04 0.16 -0.02
C ILE A 72 -4.66 0.69 -1.40
N LEU A 73 -5.20 0.05 -2.42
CA LEU A 73 -5.07 0.47 -3.80
C LEU A 73 -6.17 1.49 -4.13
N SER A 74 -5.81 2.59 -4.76
CA SER A 74 -6.73 3.55 -5.34
C SER A 74 -6.39 3.78 -6.81
N GLU A 75 -7.41 3.85 -7.65
CA GLU A 75 -7.29 4.01 -9.10
C GLU A 75 -8.20 5.17 -9.54
N ASP A 76 -7.67 6.10 -10.34
CA ASP A 76 -8.35 7.33 -10.78
C ASP A 76 -8.48 7.42 -12.32
N GLY A 77 -8.68 6.30 -12.99
CA GLY A 77 -8.74 6.18 -14.45
C GLY A 77 -7.38 6.22 -15.15
N LYS A 78 -6.38 6.92 -14.60
CA LYS A 78 -5.04 7.12 -15.22
C LYS A 78 -3.86 6.93 -14.29
N THR A 79 -4.10 6.95 -12.99
CA THR A 79 -3.06 6.81 -11.97
C THR A 79 -3.46 5.69 -11.03
N LEU A 80 -2.48 4.86 -10.68
CA LEU A 80 -2.60 3.84 -9.66
C LEU A 80 -1.76 4.27 -8.46
N SER A 81 -2.41 4.38 -7.31
CA SER A 81 -1.79 4.87 -6.09
C SER A 81 -1.98 3.87 -4.95
N LEU A 82 -0.97 3.80 -4.08
CA LEU A 82 -1.01 3.04 -2.84
C LEU A 82 -1.11 4.01 -1.68
N GLN A 83 -2.10 3.84 -0.82
CA GLN A 83 -2.22 4.61 0.40
C GLN A 83 -1.91 3.73 1.61
N THR A 84 -1.04 4.20 2.49
CA THR A 84 -0.79 3.55 3.78
C THR A 84 -2.01 3.71 4.67
N VAL A 85 -2.48 2.61 5.22
CA VAL A 85 -3.54 2.62 6.23
C VAL A 85 -3.03 1.96 7.50
N PRO A 86 -3.42 2.49 8.68
CA PRO A 86 -3.16 1.83 9.94
C PRO A 86 -3.59 0.36 9.85
N GLU A 87 -2.77 -0.55 10.38
CA GLU A 87 -3.21 -1.94 10.52
C GLU A 87 -4.60 -1.98 11.19
N PRO A 88 -5.46 -2.96 10.85
CA PRO A 88 -6.86 -2.96 11.25
C PRO A 88 -7.03 -2.86 12.77
N ALA A 89 -8.25 -2.53 13.22
CA ALA A 89 -8.70 -2.31 14.60
C ALA A 89 -8.22 -3.30 15.71
N SER A 90 -7.48 -4.36 15.37
CA SER A 90 -6.66 -5.21 16.24
C SER A 90 -5.92 -4.44 17.33
N PHE A 91 -5.32 -3.27 17.03
CA PHE A 91 -4.60 -2.48 18.04
C PHE A 91 -5.55 -1.87 19.08
N LEU A 92 -6.74 -1.44 18.66
CA LEU A 92 -7.78 -0.99 19.57
C LEU A 92 -8.30 -2.14 20.42
N PHE A 93 -8.50 -3.33 19.85
CA PHE A 93 -8.94 -4.49 20.63
C PHE A 93 -7.87 -5.02 21.57
N LEU A 94 -6.59 -4.96 21.19
CA LEU A 94 -5.49 -5.32 22.07
C LEU A 94 -5.38 -4.36 23.25
N THR A 95 -5.45 -3.04 23.00
CA THR A 95 -5.41 -2.03 24.06
C THR A 95 -6.62 -2.11 24.98
N LEU A 96 -7.83 -2.29 24.44
CA LEU A 96 -9.04 -2.54 25.22
C LEU A 96 -8.92 -3.85 26.02
N GLY A 97 -8.41 -4.92 25.42
CA GLY A 97 -8.17 -6.20 26.08
C GLY A 97 -7.19 -6.08 27.25
N LEU A 98 -6.07 -5.36 27.07
CA LEU A 98 -5.09 -5.08 28.12
C LEU A 98 -5.67 -4.20 29.25
N LEU A 99 -6.51 -3.21 28.92
CA LEU A 99 -7.25 -2.40 29.89
C LEU A 99 -8.22 -3.24 30.72
N VAL A 100 -8.93 -4.18 30.09
CA VAL A 100 -9.83 -5.12 30.76
C VAL A 100 -9.05 -6.07 31.66
N LEU A 101 -7.95 -6.66 31.18
CA LEU A 101 -7.09 -7.55 31.99
C LEU A 101 -6.48 -6.84 33.20
N ARG A 102 -6.12 -5.56 33.10
CA ARG A 102 -5.66 -4.75 34.24
C ARG A 102 -6.71 -4.56 35.33
N LYS A 103 -8.00 -4.62 34.97
CA LYS A 103 -9.11 -4.53 35.93
C LYS A 103 -9.37 -5.84 36.68
N PHE A 104 -8.97 -6.98 36.11
CA PHE A 104 -9.12 -8.32 36.70
C PHE A 104 -7.90 -8.79 37.52
N ASN A 105 -6.74 -8.15 37.37
CA ASN A 105 -5.52 -8.47 38.13
C ASN A 105 -5.36 -7.58 39.40
N LYS A 106 -6.47 -7.24 40.05
CA LYS A 106 -6.52 -6.53 41.34
C LYS A 106 -7.33 -7.33 42.36
#